data_AF-A0A7W8M4K4-F1
#
_entry.id   AF-A0A7W8M4K4-F1
#
_cell.length_a   1.000
_cell.length_b   1.000
_cell.length_c   1.000
_cell.angle_alpha   90.00
_cell.angle_beta   90.00
_cell.angle_gamma   90.00
#
_symmetry.space_group_name_H-M   'P 1'
#
loop_
_entity.id
_entity.type
_entity.pdbx_description
1 polymer ?
#
loop_
_entity_poly.entity_id
_entity_poly.type
_entity_poly.pdbx_seq_one_letter_code
_entity_poly.pdbx_strand_id
1 'polypeptide(L)' 'MCEVSEKIYREGIEDGRISGSKEGWLESQKETAKNLFDMGMSADTIAQALKVSVKLVQEWLSGSTSPAR' A
#
# COMPACT_ATOMS: atom_id res chain seq x y z
N MET A 1 36.32 9.29 17.49
CA MET A 1 34.98 9.88 17.33
C MET A 1 34.07 8.81 16.74
N CYS A 2 33.06 8.42 17.54
CA CYS A 2 31.84 7.72 17.21
C CYS A 2 31.83 6.69 16.05
N GLU A 3 32.42 5.51 16.25
CA GLU A 3 32.02 4.26 15.55
C GLU A 3 30.54 3.91 15.72
N VAL A 4 29.88 4.52 16.71
CA VAL A 4 28.44 4.41 16.94
C VAL A 4 27.65 5.06 15.81
N SER A 5 28.10 6.18 15.22
CA SER A 5 27.33 6.94 14.22
C SER A 5 27.16 6.23 12.88
N GLU A 6 28.15 5.43 12.44
CA GLU A 6 28.10 4.73 11.15
C GLU A 6 27.14 3.54 11.16
N LYS A 7 26.94 2.90 12.32
CA LYS A 7 25.96 1.81 12.47
C LYS A 7 24.53 2.32 12.35
N ILE A 8 24.19 3.42 13.02
CA ILE A 8 22.83 3.99 13.00
C ILE A 8 22.43 4.42 11.59
N TYR A 9 23.37 4.97 10.82
CA TYR A 9 23.11 5.43 9.45
C TYR A 9 22.80 4.25 8.51
N ARG A 10 23.50 3.13 8.64
CA ARG A 10 23.23 1.92 7.84
C ARG A 10 21.90 1.25 8.20
N GLU A 11 21.57 1.19 9.49
CA GLU A 11 20.29 0.62 9.94
C GLU A 11 19.10 1.50 9.51
N GLY A 12 19.21 2.83 9.59
CA GLY A 12 18.16 3.75 9.15
C GLY A 12 17.91 3.76 7.64
N ILE A 13 18.93 3.53 6.81
CA ILE A 13 18.80 3.43 5.34
C ILE A 13 18.13 2.11 4.94
N GLU A 14 18.50 1.00 5.57
CA GLU A 14 17.92 -0.30 5.26
C GLU A 14 16.44 -0.36 5.70
N ASP A 15 16.13 0.14 6.90
CA ASP A 15 14.76 0.20 7.40
C ASP A 15 13.90 1.16 6.57
N GLY A 16 14.40 2.35 6.22
CA GLY A 16 13.72 3.32 5.36
C GLY A 16 13.45 2.81 3.93
N ARG A 17 14.35 1.99 3.38
CA ARG A 17 14.19 1.40 2.03
C ARG A 17 13.17 0.27 2.03
N ILE A 18 13.17 -0.58 3.05
CA ILE A 18 12.23 -1.71 3.16
C ILE A 18 10.82 -1.23 3.52
N SER A 19 10.70 -0.29 4.46
CA SER A 19 9.44 0.32 4.85
C SER A 19 8.84 1.15 3.69
N GLY A 20 9.63 2.03 3.07
CA GLY A 20 9.17 2.83 1.92
C GLY A 20 8.75 1.99 0.71
N SER A 21 9.45 0.87 0.44
CA SER A 21 9.08 -0.03 -0.67
C SER A 21 7.77 -0.78 -0.42
N LYS A 22 7.52 -1.22 0.83
CA LYS A 22 6.27 -1.91 1.19
C LYS A 22 5.08 -0.94 1.20
N GLU A 23 5.25 0.23 1.79
CA GLU A 23 4.21 1.27 1.85
C GLU A 23 3.83 1.73 0.44
N GLY A 24 4.82 1.99 -0.43
CA GLY A 24 4.59 2.40 -1.82
C GLY A 24 3.90 1.31 -2.66
N TRP A 25 4.26 0.05 -2.46
CA TRP A 25 3.59 -1.07 -3.15
C TRP A 25 2.14 -1.24 -2.73
N LEU A 26 1.83 -1.02 -1.45
CA LEU A 26 0.47 -1.16 -0.92
C LEU A 26 -0.43 -0.02 -1.37
N GLU A 27 0.05 1.23 -1.37
CA GLU A 27 -0.70 2.38 -1.91
C GLU A 27 -0.90 2.27 -3.43
N SER A 28 0.10 1.80 -4.19
CA SER A 28 -0.06 1.58 -5.64
C SER A 28 -1.12 0.53 -5.97
N GLN A 29 -1.19 -0.56 -5.21
CA GLN A 29 -2.25 -1.56 -5.38
C GLN A 29 -3.62 -1.06 -4.98
N LYS A 30 -3.70 -0.23 -3.93
CA LYS A 30 -4.94 0.41 -3.50
C LYS A 30 -5.48 1.37 -4.55
N GLU A 31 -4.63 2.20 -5.17
CA GLU A 31 -5.02 3.07 -6.28
C GLU A 31 -5.47 2.24 -7.49
N THR A 32 -4.71 1.20 -7.83
CA THR A 32 -5.07 0.25 -8.90
C THR A 32 -6.42 -0.41 -8.64
N ALA A 33 -6.68 -0.86 -7.41
CA ALA A 33 -7.96 -1.45 -7.01
C ALA A 33 -9.13 -0.48 -7.20
N LYS A 34 -8.96 0.80 -6.84
CA LYS A 34 -9.98 1.84 -7.04
C LYS A 34 -10.25 2.09 -8.51
N ASN A 35 -9.20 2.21 -9.34
CA ASN A 35 -9.34 2.45 -10.77
C ASN A 35 -10.07 1.27 -11.45
N LEU A 36 -9.74 0.03 -11.10
CA LEU A 36 -10.43 -1.15 -11.63
C LEU A 36 -11.89 -1.19 -11.19
N PHE A 37 -12.19 -0.79 -9.95
CA PHE A 37 -13.56 -0.71 -9.45
C PHE A 37 -14.37 0.39 -10.17
N ASP A 38 -13.77 1.56 -10.41
CA ASP A 38 -14.37 2.67 -11.18
C ASP A 38 -14.65 2.27 -12.64
N MET A 39 -13.79 1.42 -13.22
CA MET A 39 -14.01 0.78 -14.52
C MET A 39 -15.13 -0.28 -14.52
N GLY A 40 -15.78 -0.53 -13.38
CA GLY A 40 -16.90 -1.46 -13.24
C GLY A 40 -16.51 -2.90 -12.90
N MET A 41 -15.25 -3.17 -12.53
CA MET A 41 -14.85 -4.50 -12.06
C MET A 41 -15.37 -4.77 -10.65
N SER A 42 -15.76 -6.03 -10.40
CA SER A 42 -16.18 -6.45 -9.06
C SER A 42 -14.99 -6.59 -8.11
N ALA A 43 -15.22 -6.33 -6.82
CA ALA A 43 -14.19 -6.44 -5.78
C ALA A 43 -13.53 -7.84 -5.73
N ASP A 44 -14.27 -8.90 -6.08
CA ASP A 44 -13.73 -10.26 -6.17
C ASP A 44 -12.71 -10.41 -7.31
N THR A 45 -13.04 -9.91 -8.50
CA THR A 45 -12.13 -9.89 -9.67
C THR A 45 -10.87 -9.07 -9.38
N ILE A 46 -11.02 -7.93 -8.71
CA ILE A 46 -9.90 -7.06 -8.32
C ILE A 46 -9.00 -7.77 -7.30
N ALA A 47 -9.59 -8.44 -6.32
CA ALA A 47 -8.86 -9.21 -5.33
C ALA A 47 -8.05 -10.34 -5.97
N GLN A 48 -8.64 -11.05 -6.95
CA GLN A 48 -7.94 -12.07 -7.74
C GLN A 48 -6.80 -11.46 -8.57
N ALA A 49 -7.03 -10.34 -9.24
CA ALA A 49 -6.03 -9.66 -10.07
C ALA A 49 -4.81 -9.16 -9.26
N LEU A 50 -5.06 -8.62 -8.06
CA LEU A 50 -4.03 -8.12 -7.15
C LEU A 50 -3.50 -9.19 -6.18
N LYS A 51 -4.04 -10.43 -6.25
CA LYS A 51 -3.70 -11.54 -5.34
C LYS A 51 -3.82 -11.17 -3.85
N VAL A 52 -4.83 -10.40 -3.52
CA VAL A 52 -5.16 -9.99 -2.14
C VAL A 52 -6.53 -10.52 -1.75
N SER A 53 -6.87 -10.38 -0.47
CA SER A 53 -8.20 -10.78 0.01
C SER A 53 -9.27 -9.78 -0.42
N VAL A 54 -10.46 -10.27 -0.79
CA VAL A 54 -11.63 -9.43 -1.09
C VAL A 54 -11.93 -8.45 0.04
N LYS A 55 -11.79 -8.89 1.29
CA LYS A 55 -11.92 -8.02 2.47
C LYS A 55 -10.96 -6.83 2.43
N LEU A 56 -9.71 -7.04 2.01
CA LEU A 56 -8.72 -5.96 1.91
C LEU A 56 -9.08 -4.97 0.79
N VAL A 57 -9.56 -5.47 -0.35
CA VAL A 57 -10.09 -4.62 -1.43
C VAL A 57 -11.29 -3.83 -0.95
N GLN A 58 -12.21 -4.45 -0.20
CA GLN A 58 -13.34 -3.74 0.39
C GLN A 58 -12.90 -2.66 1.38
N GLU A 59 -11.90 -2.91 2.22
CA GLU A 59 -11.33 -1.89 3.11
C GLU A 59 -10.75 -0.71 2.32
N TRP A 60 -10.03 -0.99 1.22
CA TRP A 60 -9.47 0.04 0.34
C TRP A 60 -10.54 0.89 -0.36
N LEU A 61 -11.62 0.25 -0.82
CA LEU A 61 -12.75 0.92 -1.45
C LEU A 61 -13.57 1.71 -0.40
N SER A 62 -13.77 1.14 0.79
CA SER A 62 -14.53 1.74 1.91
C SER A 62 -13.79 2.92 2.54
N GLY A 63 -12.47 2.87 2.59
CA GLY A 63 -11.60 3.98 3.05
C GLY A 63 -11.61 5.20 2.12
N SER A 64 -12.30 5.14 0.99
CA SER A 64 -12.54 6.28 0.08
C SER A 64 -13.77 7.11 0.47
N THR A 65 -14.36 6.90 1.65
CA THR A 65 -15.35 7.83 2.17
C THR A 65 -14.63 9.06 2.77
N SER A 66 -14.24 9.99 1.91
CA SER A 66 -14.53 11.38 2.23
C SER A 66 -16.02 11.55 1.92
N PRO A 67 -16.92 11.59 2.92
CA PRO A 67 -18.24 12.14 2.69
C PRO A 67 -18.03 13.65 2.57
N ALA A 68 -17.58 14.12 1.41
CA ALA A 68 -17.77 15.51 1.03
C ALA A 68 -19.27 15.66 0.74
N ARG A 69 -20.03 15.85 1.83
CA ARG A 69 -21.42 16.29 1.82
C ARG A 69 -21.44 17.83 1.73
#